data_AF-A0A662IFN7-F1
#
_entry.id   AF-A0A662IFN7-F1
#
_cell.length_a   1.000
_cell.length_b   1.000
_cell.length_c   1.000
_cell.angle_alpha   90.00
_cell.angle_beta   90.00
_cell.angle_gamma   90.00
#
_symmetry.space_group_name_H-M   'P 1'
#
loop_
_entity.id
_entity.type
_entity.pdbx_description
1 polymer ?
#
loop_
_entity_poly.entity_id
_entity_poly.type
_entity_poly.pdbx_seq_one_letter_code
_entity_poly.pdbx_strand_id
1 'polypeptide(L)'
;MASEEKEAVEFLPGLTARSIAITIPLALLWAFLTVIVGLYTDKPGTFGTFILPMIYLIVVVEALARVNPKFRLTPQEWVFMFTVFTFMGMHSYLTMHAAAHNNPIGYIWSVIPFGDYLAFSIESLRDYWSKAVPAVVIPPEPVRFEVANMLVNGRSPGQPIP
;
A
#
# COMPACT_ATOMS: atom_id res chain seq x y z
N MET A 1 -35.91 19.26 -5.05
CA MET A 1 -34.79 18.30 -4.91
C MET A 1 -33.95 18.80 -3.76
N ALA A 2 -33.98 18.10 -2.62
CA ALA A 2 -33.21 18.49 -1.45
C ALA A 2 -31.72 18.33 -1.79
N SER A 3 -30.95 19.39 -1.60
CA SER A 3 -29.50 19.35 -1.68
C SER A 3 -28.99 18.38 -0.62
N GLU A 4 -28.36 17.28 -1.04
CA GLU A 4 -27.55 16.46 -0.16
C GLU A 4 -26.42 17.34 0.41
N GLU A 5 -26.60 17.81 1.63
CA GLU A 5 -25.48 18.30 2.44
C GLU A 5 -24.51 17.11 2.57
N LYS A 6 -23.40 17.17 1.83
CA LYS A 6 -22.27 16.27 2.06
C LYS A 6 -21.86 16.46 3.51
N GLU A 7 -22.21 15.52 4.38
CA GLU A 7 -21.66 15.44 5.74
C GLU A 7 -20.16 15.67 5.64
N ALA A 8 -19.68 16.74 6.24
CA ALA A 8 -18.26 17.03 6.30
C ALA A 8 -17.61 15.86 7.05
N VAL A 9 -16.91 15.00 6.32
CA VAL A 9 -16.22 13.84 6.90
C VAL A 9 -15.20 14.39 7.89
N GLU A 10 -15.50 14.26 9.18
CA GLU A 10 -14.62 14.73 10.24
C GLU A 10 -13.39 13.82 10.31
N PHE A 11 -12.22 14.39 9.99
CA PHE A 11 -10.95 13.67 10.06
C PHE A 11 -10.51 13.53 11.51
N LEU A 12 -10.87 12.41 12.13
CA LEU A 12 -10.38 12.06 13.45
C LEU A 12 -8.88 11.70 13.40
N PRO A 13 -8.11 12.01 14.46
CA PRO A 13 -6.70 11.65 14.52
C PRO A 13 -6.52 10.12 14.63
N GLY A 14 -5.74 9.53 13.73
CA GLY A 14 -5.35 8.12 13.80
C GLY A 14 -4.25 7.81 14.81
N LEU A 15 -3.52 8.83 15.26
CA LEU A 15 -2.51 8.73 16.31
C LEU A 15 -3.16 8.90 17.69
N THR A 16 -3.62 7.79 18.26
CA THR A 16 -4.20 7.73 19.60
C THR A 16 -3.29 6.92 20.50
N ALA A 17 -3.42 7.06 21.83
CA ALA A 17 -2.66 6.22 22.77
C ALA A 17 -2.92 4.72 22.52
N ARG A 18 -4.15 4.37 22.13
CA ARG A 18 -4.53 3.01 21.76
C ARG A 18 -3.84 2.56 20.47
N SER A 19 -3.82 3.37 19.42
CA SER A 19 -3.17 3.00 18.16
C SER A 19 -1.66 2.82 18.35
N ILE A 20 -1.02 3.65 19.18
CA ILE A 20 0.39 3.51 19.56
C ILE A 20 0.62 2.21 20.34
N ALA A 21 -0.20 1.94 21.36
CA ALA A 21 -0.06 0.76 22.21
C ALA A 21 -0.23 -0.56 21.46
N ILE A 22 -1.01 -0.56 20.37
CA ILE A 22 -1.20 -1.72 19.50
C ILE A 22 -0.11 -1.80 18.43
N THR A 23 0.22 -0.66 17.82
CA THR A 23 1.15 -0.60 16.68
C THR A 23 2.57 -0.92 17.13
N ILE A 24 3.07 -0.40 18.25
CA ILE A 24 4.47 -0.60 18.67
C ILE A 24 4.81 -2.09 18.89
N PRO A 25 4.05 -2.87 19.67
CA PRO A 25 4.37 -4.29 19.86
C PRO A 25 4.30 -5.08 18.55
N LEU A 26 3.28 -4.83 17.73
CA LEU A 26 3.12 -5.50 16.44
C LEU A 26 4.21 -5.09 15.45
N ALA A 27 4.62 -3.82 15.46
CA ALA A 27 5.72 -3.29 14.66
C ALA A 27 7.02 -4.02 14.95
N LEU A 28 7.37 -4.25 16.22
CA LEU A 28 8.58 -5.00 16.57
C LEU A 28 8.56 -6.43 16.02
N LEU A 29 7.42 -7.13 16.15
CA LEU A 29 7.23 -8.45 15.56
C LEU A 29 7.31 -8.38 14.02
N TRP A 30 6.69 -7.37 13.44
CA TRP A 30 6.63 -7.15 11.99
C TRP A 30 8.01 -6.89 11.37
N ALA A 31 8.84 -6.08 12.02
CA ALA A 31 10.23 -5.82 11.62
C ALA A 31 11.03 -7.12 11.52
N PHE A 32 10.90 -8.00 12.51
CA PHE A 32 11.60 -9.28 12.49
C PHE A 32 11.10 -10.19 11.37
N LEU A 33 9.77 -10.33 11.23
CA LEU A 33 9.17 -11.17 10.20
C LEU A 33 9.53 -10.71 8.78
N THR A 34 9.55 -9.39 8.54
CA THR A 34 9.91 -8.91 7.20
C THR A 34 11.36 -9.16 6.83
N VAL A 35 12.28 -9.21 7.80
CA VAL A 35 13.68 -9.56 7.53
C VAL A 35 13.78 -11.04 7.17
N ILE A 36 13.08 -11.92 7.89
CA ILE A 36 13.04 -13.35 7.56
C ILE A 36 12.45 -13.56 6.16
N VAL A 37 11.30 -12.97 5.90
CA VAL A 37 10.66 -13.09 4.59
C VAL A 37 11.56 -12.48 3.50
N GLY A 38 12.13 -11.30 3.76
CA GLY A 38 13.06 -10.64 2.84
C GLY A 38 14.26 -11.48 2.44
N LEU A 39 14.84 -12.24 3.38
CA LEU A 39 16.06 -13.00 3.16
C LEU A 39 15.82 -14.47 2.75
N TYR A 40 14.68 -15.04 3.07
CA TYR A 40 14.43 -16.49 2.95
C TYR A 40 13.23 -16.87 2.08
N THR A 41 12.59 -15.93 1.37
CA THR A 41 11.63 -16.26 0.29
C THR A 41 11.96 -15.54 -1.02
N ASP A 42 11.53 -16.15 -2.11
CA ASP A 42 11.47 -15.61 -3.46
C ASP A 42 10.35 -14.56 -3.68
N LYS A 43 9.48 -14.33 -2.69
CA LYS A 43 8.34 -13.40 -2.79
C LYS A 43 8.31 -12.34 -1.68
N PRO A 44 9.40 -11.59 -1.46
CA PRO A 44 9.48 -10.59 -0.40
C PRO A 44 8.45 -9.46 -0.59
N GLY A 45 8.17 -9.10 -1.84
CA GLY A 45 7.16 -8.09 -2.21
C GLY A 45 5.71 -8.55 -2.07
N THR A 46 5.44 -9.81 -1.70
CA THR A 46 4.07 -10.32 -1.47
C THR A 46 3.81 -10.55 0.02
N PHE A 47 4.82 -11.04 0.74
CA PHE A 47 4.68 -11.46 2.14
C PHE A 47 5.40 -10.55 3.14
N GLY A 48 6.41 -9.77 2.74
CA GLY A 48 7.24 -8.97 3.65
C GLY A 48 6.78 -7.51 3.74
N THR A 49 6.33 -6.94 2.62
CA THR A 49 5.98 -5.52 2.51
C THR A 49 4.53 -5.25 2.15
N PHE A 50 3.70 -6.27 1.88
CA PHE A 50 2.52 -6.11 1.03
C PHE A 50 1.19 -6.49 1.67
N ILE A 51 0.13 -6.32 0.88
CA ILE A 51 -1.28 -6.33 1.26
C ILE A 51 -1.73 -7.65 1.93
N LEU A 52 -1.17 -8.80 1.57
CA LEU A 52 -1.67 -10.10 2.04
C LEU A 52 -1.58 -10.26 3.57
N PRO A 53 -0.43 -10.04 4.22
CA PRO A 53 -0.38 -10.03 5.67
C PRO A 53 -1.30 -9.00 6.34
N MET A 54 -1.49 -7.83 5.73
CA MET A 54 -2.41 -6.81 6.23
C MET A 54 -3.87 -7.31 6.20
N ILE A 55 -4.27 -8.03 5.15
CA ILE A 55 -5.57 -8.70 5.06
C ILE A 55 -5.71 -9.74 6.18
N TYR A 56 -4.70 -10.59 6.40
CA TYR A 56 -4.75 -11.58 7.49
C TYR A 56 -4.88 -10.91 8.86
N LEU A 57 -4.19 -9.79 9.09
CA LEU A 57 -4.33 -9.04 10.33
C LEU A 57 -5.75 -8.49 10.51
N ILE A 58 -6.38 -7.96 9.46
CA ILE A 58 -7.80 -7.54 9.50
C ILE A 58 -8.69 -8.70 9.91
N VAL A 59 -8.51 -9.87 9.28
CA VAL A 59 -9.32 -11.06 9.57
C VAL A 59 -9.17 -11.47 11.03
N VAL A 60 -7.95 -11.50 11.56
CA VAL A 60 -7.68 -11.84 12.97
C VAL A 60 -8.31 -10.82 13.91
N VAL A 61 -8.14 -9.53 13.66
CA VAL A 61 -8.70 -8.47 14.51
C VAL A 61 -10.22 -8.45 14.47
N GLU A 62 -10.85 -8.65 13.31
CA GLU A 62 -12.31 -8.77 13.22
C GLU A 62 -12.82 -10.04 13.91
N ALA A 63 -12.09 -11.15 13.86
CA ALA A 63 -12.43 -12.35 14.62
C ALA A 63 -12.36 -12.09 16.13
N LEU A 64 -11.32 -11.40 16.61
CA LEU A 64 -11.21 -10.97 18.01
C LEU A 64 -12.32 -9.98 18.39
N ALA A 65 -12.68 -9.06 17.50
CA ALA A 65 -13.77 -8.11 17.71
C ALA A 65 -15.14 -8.79 17.87
N ARG A 66 -15.35 -9.96 17.23
CA ARG A 66 -16.55 -10.77 17.45
C ARG A 66 -16.61 -11.36 18.86
N VAL A 67 -15.47 -11.69 19.45
CA VAL A 67 -15.38 -12.18 20.84
C VAL A 67 -15.53 -11.03 21.83
N ASN A 68 -14.90 -9.89 21.55
CA ASN A 68 -15.00 -8.69 22.37
C ASN A 68 -14.93 -7.43 21.48
N PRO A 69 -16.02 -6.64 21.40
CA PRO A 69 -16.09 -5.44 20.57
C PRO A 69 -14.98 -4.41 20.85
N LYS A 70 -14.38 -4.43 22.04
CA LYS A 70 -13.25 -3.55 22.40
C LYS A 70 -11.97 -3.82 21.58
N PHE A 71 -11.90 -4.94 20.86
CA PHE A 71 -10.78 -5.23 19.96
C PHE A 71 -10.97 -4.68 18.54
N ARG A 72 -12.15 -4.15 18.20
CA ARG A 72 -12.38 -3.53 16.89
C ARG A 72 -11.51 -2.29 16.72
N LEU A 73 -10.77 -2.22 15.62
CA LEU A 73 -9.98 -1.05 15.26
C LEU A 73 -10.81 -0.11 14.38
N THR A 74 -10.62 1.19 14.56
CA THR A 74 -11.21 2.20 13.68
C THR A 74 -10.44 2.27 12.36
N PRO A 75 -11.05 2.80 11.29
CA PRO A 75 -10.36 3.02 10.03
C PRO A 75 -9.06 3.85 10.20
N GLN A 76 -9.06 4.84 11.08
CA GLN A 76 -7.88 5.68 11.32
C GLN A 76 -6.75 4.92 12.03
N GLU A 77 -7.10 4.01 12.96
CA GLU A 77 -6.15 3.11 13.61
C GLU A 77 -5.52 2.14 12.60
N TRP A 78 -6.33 1.60 11.67
CA TRP A 78 -5.85 0.76 10.58
C TRP A 78 -4.88 1.50 9.66
N VAL A 79 -5.26 2.70 9.22
CA VAL A 79 -4.42 3.53 8.34
C VAL A 79 -3.08 3.83 9.01
N PHE A 80 -3.09 4.23 10.28
CA PHE A 80 -1.85 4.49 11.02
C PHE A 80 -0.97 3.24 11.11
N MET A 81 -1.54 2.12 11.57
CA MET A 81 -0.80 0.87 11.77
C MET A 81 -0.22 0.33 10.46
N PHE A 82 -1.00 0.32 9.38
CA PHE A 82 -0.54 -0.13 8.07
C PHE A 82 0.48 0.80 7.44
N THR A 83 0.38 2.11 7.67
CA THR A 83 1.42 3.04 7.24
C THR A 83 2.76 2.65 7.89
N VAL A 84 2.78 2.44 9.22
CA VAL A 84 3.99 2.01 9.94
C VAL A 84 4.51 0.67 9.40
N PHE A 85 3.66 -0.34 9.23
CA PHE A 85 4.08 -1.66 8.74
C PHE A 85 4.59 -1.63 7.30
N THR A 86 4.05 -0.75 6.45
CA THR A 86 4.55 -0.55 5.09
C THR A 86 5.99 -0.03 5.11
N PHE A 87 6.30 0.93 6.00
CA PHE A 87 7.67 1.43 6.19
C PHE A 87 8.59 0.40 6.83
N MET A 88 8.08 -0.43 7.73
CA MET A 88 8.88 -1.45 8.42
C MET A 88 9.09 -2.72 7.60
N GLY A 89 8.17 -3.04 6.69
CA GLY A 89 8.32 -4.17 5.76
C GLY A 89 9.58 -4.06 4.89
N MET A 90 10.17 -2.88 4.82
CA MET A 90 11.38 -2.61 4.09
C MET A 90 12.60 -3.07 4.91
N HIS A 91 13.03 -4.33 4.76
CA HIS A 91 14.24 -4.81 5.43
C HIS A 91 15.48 -3.96 5.08
N SER A 92 15.48 -3.26 3.94
CA SER A 92 16.54 -2.31 3.54
C SER A 92 16.71 -1.11 4.49
N TYR A 93 15.70 -0.76 5.28
CA TYR A 93 15.84 0.25 6.35
C TYR A 93 16.21 -0.37 7.71
N LEU A 94 16.22 -1.70 7.82
CA LEU A 94 16.50 -2.43 9.05
C LEU A 94 17.87 -3.13 9.04
N THR A 95 18.35 -3.55 7.86
CA THR A 95 19.62 -4.27 7.71
C THR A 95 20.62 -3.41 6.91
N MET A 96 21.80 -3.19 7.50
CA MET A 96 22.87 -2.49 6.80
C MET A 96 23.28 -3.26 5.53
N HIS A 97 23.52 -2.53 4.44
CA HIS A 97 23.90 -3.06 3.12
C HIS A 97 22.82 -3.84 2.33
N ALA A 98 21.58 -3.93 2.81
CA ALA A 98 20.50 -4.43 1.97
C ALA A 98 20.16 -3.44 0.85
N ALA A 99 20.08 -3.94 -0.38
CA ALA A 99 19.76 -3.11 -1.54
C ALA A 99 18.36 -2.49 -1.41
N ALA A 100 18.18 -1.24 -1.84
CA ALA A 100 16.95 -0.46 -1.72
C ALA A 100 15.77 -0.94 -2.62
N HIS A 101 15.83 -2.17 -3.13
CA HIS A 101 14.93 -2.72 -4.14
C HIS A 101 13.52 -3.07 -3.62
N ASN A 102 13.33 -3.16 -2.30
CA ASN A 102 12.03 -3.44 -1.66
C ASN A 102 11.35 -2.18 -1.12
N ASN A 103 11.31 -1.12 -1.93
CA ASN A 103 10.59 0.10 -1.57
C ASN A 103 9.16 0.05 -2.12
N PRO A 104 8.10 -0.17 -1.30
CA PRO A 104 6.71 -0.13 -1.77
C PRO A 104 6.31 1.24 -2.36
N ILE A 105 6.96 2.34 -1.95
CA ILE A 105 6.81 3.65 -2.62
C ILE A 105 7.41 3.55 -4.03
N GLY A 106 8.57 2.92 -4.19
CA GLY A 106 9.11 2.59 -5.52
C GLY A 106 8.16 1.69 -6.33
N TYR A 107 7.52 0.70 -5.72
CA TYR A 107 6.60 -0.16 -6.48
C TYR A 107 5.37 0.60 -7.01
N ILE A 108 4.73 1.40 -6.17
CA ILE A 108 3.53 2.17 -6.55
C ILE A 108 3.88 3.34 -7.49
N TRP A 109 5.01 4.00 -7.28
CA TRP A 109 5.36 5.23 -7.99
C TRP A 109 6.39 5.07 -9.12
N SER A 110 7.03 3.91 -9.25
CA SER A 110 7.97 3.64 -10.36
C SER A 110 7.77 2.28 -11.02
N VAL A 111 7.73 1.16 -10.28
CA VAL A 111 7.64 -0.18 -10.91
C VAL A 111 6.32 -0.40 -11.63
N ILE A 112 5.19 -0.06 -11.01
CA ILE A 112 3.85 -0.20 -11.61
C ILE A 112 3.70 0.76 -12.80
N PRO A 113 4.00 2.07 -12.69
CA PRO A 113 3.90 2.97 -13.84
C PRO A 113 4.87 2.63 -14.98
N PHE A 114 6.10 2.17 -14.70
CA PHE A 114 7.01 1.69 -15.75
C PHE A 114 6.52 0.37 -16.37
N GLY A 115 5.94 -0.51 -15.56
CA GLY A 115 5.27 -1.73 -16.03
C GLY A 115 4.09 -1.41 -16.94
N ASP A 116 3.24 -0.45 -16.57
CA ASP A 116 2.12 0.05 -17.39
C ASP A 116 2.65 0.64 -18.71
N TYR A 117 3.66 1.50 -18.68
CA TYR A 117 4.25 2.08 -19.89
C TYR A 117 4.79 1.00 -20.84
N LEU A 118 5.55 0.04 -20.30
CA LEU A 118 6.16 -1.03 -21.10
C LEU A 118 5.12 -2.02 -21.63
N ALA A 119 4.16 -2.44 -20.80
CA ALA A 119 3.10 -3.36 -21.20
C ALA A 119 2.21 -2.78 -22.32
N PHE A 120 1.97 -1.47 -22.32
CA PHE A 120 1.14 -0.82 -23.34
C PHE A 120 1.90 -0.50 -24.63
N SER A 121 3.24 -0.53 -24.60
CA SER A 121 4.06 -0.51 -25.82
C SER A 121 4.15 -1.88 -26.53
N ILE A 122 3.63 -2.94 -25.91
CA ILE A 122 3.60 -4.31 -26.47
C ILE A 122 2.14 -4.69 -26.75
N GLU A 123 1.78 -4.74 -28.03
CA GLU A 123 0.39 -4.94 -28.49
C GLU A 123 -0.29 -6.17 -27.87
N SER A 124 0.43 -7.30 -27.78
CA SER A 124 -0.10 -8.55 -27.22
C SER A 124 -0.26 -8.56 -25.70
N LEU A 125 0.45 -7.69 -24.98
CA LEU A 125 0.44 -7.65 -23.52
C LEU A 125 -0.55 -6.64 -22.96
N ARG A 126 -0.83 -5.58 -23.73
CA ARG A 126 -1.70 -4.46 -23.37
C ARG A 126 -3.06 -4.89 -22.80
N ASP A 127 -3.80 -5.70 -23.54
CA ASP A 127 -5.17 -6.09 -23.17
C ASP A 127 -5.21 -7.00 -21.94
N TYR A 128 -4.22 -7.89 -21.82
CA TYR A 128 -4.09 -8.77 -20.66
C TYR A 128 -3.73 -7.98 -19.41
N TRP A 129 -2.72 -7.11 -19.51
CA TRP A 129 -2.28 -6.25 -18.42
C TRP A 129 -3.39 -5.31 -17.94
N SER A 130 -4.17 -4.77 -18.87
CA SER A 130 -5.32 -3.92 -18.55
C SER A 130 -6.30 -4.60 -17.58
N LYS A 131 -6.62 -5.88 -17.86
CA LYS A 131 -7.58 -6.70 -17.09
C LYS A 131 -7.02 -7.28 -15.80
N ALA A 132 -5.70 -7.46 -15.71
CA ALA A 132 -5.04 -8.11 -14.58
C ALA A 132 -4.89 -7.18 -13.35
N VAL A 133 -4.97 -5.87 -13.56
CA VAL A 133 -4.69 -4.86 -12.54
C VAL A 133 -5.99 -4.41 -11.83
N PRO A 134 -6.16 -4.68 -10.52
CA PRO A 134 -7.36 -4.30 -9.80
C PRO A 134 -7.34 -2.81 -9.43
N ALA A 135 -8.42 -2.09 -9.75
CA ALA A 135 -8.59 -0.65 -9.51
C ALA A 135 -8.56 -0.24 -8.02
N VAL A 136 -8.64 -1.20 -7.10
CA VAL A 136 -8.55 -0.96 -5.64
C VAL A 136 -7.10 -0.77 -5.18
N VAL A 137 -6.11 -1.22 -5.97
CA VAL A 137 -4.68 -1.15 -5.62
C VAL A 137 -3.94 -0.14 -6.50
N ILE A 138 -4.36 0.00 -7.75
CA ILE A 138 -3.72 0.85 -8.76
C ILE A 138 -4.78 1.81 -9.31
N PRO A 139 -4.46 3.10 -9.60
CA PRO A 139 -5.41 4.02 -10.19
C PRO A 139 -6.09 3.43 -11.43
N PRO A 140 -7.40 3.68 -11.63
CA PRO A 140 -8.09 3.18 -12.81
C PRO A 140 -7.60 3.86 -14.09
N GLU A 141 -7.94 3.27 -15.23
CA GLU A 141 -7.80 3.93 -16.54
C GLU A 141 -8.76 5.14 -16.62
N PRO A 142 -8.35 6.26 -17.27
CA PRO A 142 -7.06 6.49 -17.93
C PRO A 142 -5.96 7.02 -17.01
N VAL A 143 -6.28 7.37 -15.75
CA VAL A 143 -5.38 8.07 -14.81
C VAL A 143 -4.03 7.36 -14.66
N ARG A 144 -4.01 6.03 -14.51
CA ARG A 144 -2.73 5.29 -14.40
C ARG A 144 -1.81 5.48 -15.61
N PHE A 145 -2.36 5.66 -16.81
CA PHE A 145 -1.58 5.84 -18.03
C PHE A 145 -1.01 7.23 -18.15
N GLU A 146 -1.78 8.23 -17.72
CA GLU A 146 -1.31 9.61 -17.67
C GLU A 146 -0.14 9.73 -16.69
N VAL A 147 -0.23 9.07 -15.53
CA VAL A 147 0.86 8.97 -14.56
C VAL A 147 2.07 8.23 -15.15
N ALA A 148 1.88 7.07 -15.79
CA ALA A 148 2.95 6.31 -16.41
C ALA A 148 3.69 7.08 -17.52
N ASN A 149 2.95 7.72 -18.42
CA ASN A 149 3.53 8.53 -19.49
C ASN A 149 4.28 9.74 -18.94
N MET A 150 3.72 10.43 -17.94
CA MET A 150 4.36 11.59 -17.32
C MET A 150 5.67 11.23 -16.59
N LEU A 151 5.74 10.04 -15.99
CA LEU A 151 6.95 9.55 -15.32
C LEU A 151 8.09 9.22 -16.29
N VAL A 152 7.76 8.71 -17.48
CA VAL A 152 8.77 8.31 -18.49
C VAL A 152 9.17 9.47 -19.39
N ASN A 153 8.18 10.15 -19.97
CA ASN A 153 8.40 11.18 -20.98
C ASN A 153 8.49 12.59 -20.38
N GLY A 154 8.34 12.69 -19.06
CA GLY A 154 8.28 13.97 -18.36
C GLY A 154 6.96 14.70 -18.59
N ARG A 155 6.85 15.83 -17.92
CA ARG A 155 5.69 16.72 -17.98
C ARG A 155 5.98 17.88 -18.93
N SER A 156 5.01 18.25 -19.76
CA SER A 156 5.11 19.48 -20.53
C SER A 156 4.88 20.70 -19.62
N PRO A 157 5.57 21.84 -19.84
CA PRO A 157 5.34 23.05 -19.06
C PRO A 157 3.86 23.41 -18.98
N GLY A 158 3.30 23.49 -17.77
CA GLY A 158 1.88 23.84 -17.55
C GLY A 158 0.87 22.68 -17.59
N GLN A 159 1.24 21.46 -18.01
CA GLN A 159 0.33 20.30 -18.01
C GLN A 159 -0.16 19.98 -16.59
N PRO A 160 -1.45 19.83 -16.25
CA PRO A 160 -1.86 19.50 -14.88
C PRO A 160 -1.38 18.10 -14.42
N ILE A 161 -1.21 17.91 -13.11
CA ILE A 161 -0.96 16.57 -12.52
C ILE A 161 -2.32 15.87 -12.39
N PRO A 162 -2.48 14.65 -12.91
CA PRO A 162 -3.73 13.87 -12.84
C PRO A 162 -4.17 13.53 -11.41
#